data_AF-A0A4S4C5R8-F1
#
_entry.id   AF-A0A4S4C5R8-F1
#
_cell.length_a   1.000
_cell.length_b   1.000
_cell.length_c   1.000
_cell.angle_alpha   90.00
_cell.angle_beta   90.00
_cell.angle_gamma   90.00
#
_symmetry.space_group_name_H-M   'P 1'
#
loop_
_entity.id
_entity.type
_entity.pdbx_description
1 polymer ?
#
loop_
_entity_poly.entity_id
_entity_poly.type
_entity_poly.pdbx_seq_one_letter_code
_entity_poly.pdbx_strand_id
1 'polypeptide(L)' 'MDSMESFFGVLKSELLYLQEFDSIEHFEEELKQYIEYYNHKHMKAKLKDLSPVEYRT' A
#
# COMPACT_ATOMS: atom_id res chain seq x y z
N MET A 1 3.76 10.54 12.85
CA MET A 1 2.76 10.72 11.80
C MET A 1 2.01 9.42 11.73
N ASP A 2 0.71 9.44 12.05
CA ASP A 2 -0.05 8.21 12.25
C ASP A 2 -0.04 7.35 10.98
N SER A 3 0.15 6.03 11.13
CA SER A 3 0.30 5.10 10.01
C SER A 3 -0.85 5.17 8.98
N MET A 4 -2.03 5.62 9.41
CA MET A 4 -3.19 5.84 8.56
C MET A 4 -3.09 7.10 7.70
N GLU A 5 -2.53 8.20 8.20
CA GLU A 5 -2.35 9.43 7.41
C GLU A 5 -1.40 9.20 6.24
N SER A 6 -0.32 8.46 6.49
CA SER A 6 0.64 8.05 5.45
C SER A 6 -0.04 7.18 4.39
N PHE A 7 -0.84 6.20 4.79
CA PHE A 7 -1.58 5.33 3.87
C PHE A 7 -2.57 6.11 2.99
N PHE A 8 -3.40 6.98 3.59
CA PHE A 8 -4.40 7.74 2.83
C PHE A 8 -3.77 8.76 1.87
N GLY A 9 -2.61 9.32 2.23
CA GLY A 9 -1.85 10.17 1.31
C GLY A 9 -1.44 9.42 0.05
N VAL A 10 -0.84 8.24 0.21
CA VAL A 10 -0.38 7.41 -0.92
C VAL A 10 -1.55 6.86 -1.72
N LEU A 11 -2.62 6.37 -1.06
CA LEU A 11 -3.83 5.89 -1.73
C LEU A 11 -4.44 6.97 -2.64
N LYS A 12 -4.52 8.21 -2.17
CA LYS A 12 -5.04 9.31 -2.97
C LYS A 12 -4.18 9.57 -4.20
N SER A 13 -2.85 9.65 -4.02
CA SER A 13 -1.92 9.99 -5.10
C SER A 13 -1.67 8.85 -6.09
N GLU A 14 -1.71 7.59 -5.66
CA GLU A 14 -1.37 6.42 -6.48
C GLU A 14 -2.60 5.71 -7.06
N LEU A 15 -3.81 5.96 -6.52
CA LEU A 15 -5.04 5.33 -7.01
C LEU A 15 -6.11 6.37 -7.38
N LEU A 16 -6.57 7.16 -6.40
CA LEU A 16 -7.77 8.00 -6.60
C LEU A 16 -7.59 9.16 -7.60
N TYR A 17 -6.40 9.72 -7.70
CA TYR A 17 -6.12 10.84 -8.62
C TYR A 17 -5.56 10.42 -9.98
N LEU A 18 -5.26 9.13 -10.18
CA LEU A 18 -4.62 8.64 -11.41
C LEU A 18 -5.59 7.97 -12.39
N GLN A 19 -6.80 7.66 -11.96
CA GLN A 19 -7.81 7.04 -12.81
C GLN A 19 -9.22 7.49 -12.46
N GLU A 20 -10.11 7.39 -13.44
CA GLU A 20 -11.54 7.50 -13.25
C GLU A 20 -12.13 6.11 -13.04
N PHE A 21 -13.21 6.02 -12.26
CA PHE A 21 -13.90 4.76 -11.99
C PHE A 21 -15.28 4.79 -12.63
N ASP A 22 -15.58 3.76 -13.41
CA ASP A 22 -16.87 3.64 -14.11
C ASP A 22 -18.04 3.35 -13.16
N SER A 23 -17.77 2.72 -12.02
CA SER A 23 -18.76 2.42 -10.98
C SER A 23 -18.12 2.24 -9.61
N ILE A 24 -18.96 2.16 -8.57
CA ILE A 24 -18.50 1.86 -7.20
C ILE A 24 -17.92 0.45 -7.13
N GLU A 25 -18.48 -0.51 -7.84
CA GLU A 25 -17.98 -1.89 -7.91
C GLU A 25 -16.58 -1.94 -8.53
N HIS A 26 -16.36 -1.21 -9.63
CA HIS A 26 -15.03 -1.07 -10.24
C HIS A 26 -14.03 -0.45 -9.24
N PHE A 27 -14.44 0.62 -8.55
CA PHE A 27 -13.61 1.22 -7.50
C PHE A 27 -13.27 0.24 -6.36
N GLU A 28 -14.23 -0.57 -5.90
CA GLU A 28 -13.97 -1.55 -4.85
C GLU A 28 -12.99 -2.65 -5.28
N GLU A 29 -13.06 -3.10 -6.54
CA GLU A 29 -12.12 -4.07 -7.10
C GLU A 29 -10.70 -3.50 -7.18
N GLU A 30 -10.56 -2.28 -7.70
CA GLU A 30 -9.28 -1.57 -7.77
C GLU A 30 -8.69 -1.29 -6.38
N LEU A 31 -9.53 -0.89 -5.42
CA LEU A 31 -9.11 -0.66 -4.05
C LEU A 31 -8.59 -1.94 -3.38
N LYS A 32 -9.26 -3.08 -3.57
CA LYS A 32 -8.82 -4.38 -3.02
C LYS A 32 -7.46 -4.77 -3.59
N GLN A 33 -7.30 -4.69 -4.91
CA GLN A 33 -6.03 -4.97 -5.59
C GLN A 33 -4.91 -4.05 -5.10
N TYR A 34 -5.20 -2.76 -4.94
CA TYR A 34 -4.23 -1.79 -4.45
C TYR A 34 -3.79 -2.07 -3.00
N ILE A 35 -4.72 -2.45 -2.11
CA ILE A 35 -4.40 -2.81 -0.72
C ILE A 35 -3.48 -4.04 -0.69
N GLU A 36 -3.75 -5.07 -1.50
CA GLU A 36 -2.88 -6.25 -1.60
C GLU A 36 -1.48 -5.88 -2.10
N TYR A 37 -1.40 -5.08 -3.17
CA TYR A 37 -0.13 -4.56 -3.69
C TYR A 37 0.65 -3.76 -2.64
N TYR A 38 -0.02 -2.82 -1.96
CA TYR A 38 0.59 -1.96 -0.95
C TYR A 38 1.12 -2.78 0.23
N ASN A 39 0.34 -3.76 0.72
CA ASN A 39 0.77 -4.64 1.80
C ASN A 39 1.99 -5.49 1.40
N HIS A 40 2.02 -6.03 0.19
CA HIS A 40 3.20 -6.75 -0.32
C HIS A 40 4.43 -5.84 -0.48
N LYS A 41 4.25 -4.62 -1.01
CA LYS A 41 5.32 -3.61 -1.16
C LYS A 41 5.88 -3.21 0.21
N HIS A 42 5.01 -2.93 1.17
CA HIS A 42 5.37 -2.50 2.51
C HIS A 42 6.01 -3.62 3.35
N MET A 43 5.50 -4.85 3.26
CA MET A 43 6.13 -6.01 3.90
C MET A 43 7.54 -6.26 3.34
N LYS A 44 7.72 -6.17 2.01
CA LYS A 44 9.05 -6.28 1.39
C LYS A 44 9.99 -5.14 1.79
N ALA A 45 9.49 -3.91 1.91
CA ALA A 45 10.28 -2.78 2.38
C ALA A 45 10.77 -3.03 3.82
N LYS A 46 9.87 -3.41 4.73
CA LYS A 46 10.23 -3.78 6.10
C LYS A 46 11.25 -4.91 6.16
N LEU A 47 11.08 -5.98 5.36
CA LEU A 47 12.04 -7.09 5.33
C LEU A 47 13.43 -6.68 4.82
N LYS A 48 13.51 -5.70 3.90
CA LYS A 48 14.79 -5.16 3.43
C LYS A 48 15.44 -4.24 4.46
N ASP A 49 14.64 -3.43 5.15
CA ASP A 49 15.10 -2.61 6.28
C ASP A 49 15.56 -3.47 7.47
N LEU A 50 15.13 -4.74 7.53
CA LEU A 50 15.46 -5.72 8.57
C LEU A 50 16.63 -6.67 8.20
N SER A 51 17.38 -6.44 7.12
CA SER A 51 18.49 -7.34 6.74
C SER A 51 19.75 -7.14 7.61
N PRO A 52 20.62 -8.14 7.81
CA PRO A 52 20.42 -9.44 8.46
C PRO A 52 21.37 -9.57 9.67
N VAL A 53 21.50 -8.54 10.51
CA VAL A 53 22.30 -8.63 11.75
C VAL A 53 21.48 -9.15 12.93
N GLU A 54 20.16 -8.93 12.93
CA GLU A 54 19.31 -9.25 14.09
C GLU A 54 18.72 -10.68 14.08
N TYR A 55 19.05 -11.50 13.07
CA TYR A 55 18.61 -12.90 13.00
C TYR A 55 19.71 -13.92 13.35
N ARG A 56 20.79 -13.45 14.01
CA ARG A 56 21.87 -14.30 14.55
C ARG A 56 22.17 -13.96 16.01
N THR A 57 21.22 -14.20 16.90
CA THR A 57 21.49 -14.54 18.32
C THR A 57 20.33 -15.33 18.90
#